data_AF-A0A820CI60-F1
#
_entry.id   AF-A0A820CI60-F1
#
_cell.length_a   1.000
_cell.length_b   1.000
_cell.length_c   1.000
_cell.angle_alpha   90.00
_cell.angle_beta   90.00
_cell.angle_gamma   90.00
#
_symmetry.space_group_name_H-M   'P 1'
#
loop_
_entity.id
_entity.type
_entity.pdbx_description
1 polymer ?
#
loop_
_entity_poly.entity_id
_entity_poly.type
_entity_poly.pdbx_seq_one_letter_code
_entity_poly.pdbx_strand_id
1 'polypeptide(L)'
;HRTRALYNPFITAHFVKRFPTLRLTADYSHFILVCERLLQHPTDDERFRLFASRVDHLHARVGTAQHAQISDPLEAKEECGQMQKWWEMIWDAQNNRTWITVTPEYGPAPYAMTNEINVWDLTNREMERQKENYQKWSNNIH
;
A
#
# COMPACT_ATOMS: atom_id res chain seq x y z
N HIS A 1 -14.42 0.45 -8.09
CA HIS A 1 -12.94 0.45 -8.27
C HIS A 1 -12.47 0.66 -9.71
N ARG A 2 -13.08 0.07 -10.75
CA ARG A 2 -12.61 0.14 -12.16
C ARG A 2 -12.87 1.46 -12.92
N THR A 3 -13.54 2.44 -12.33
CA THR A 3 -13.90 3.73 -12.98
C THR A 3 -12.91 4.87 -12.72
N ARG A 4 -11.82 4.63 -12.00
CA ARG A 4 -10.79 5.65 -11.68
C ARG A 4 -9.61 5.53 -12.64
N ALA A 5 -9.02 6.64 -13.07
CA ALA A 5 -7.93 6.64 -14.07
C ALA A 5 -6.70 5.81 -13.67
N LEU A 6 -6.45 5.64 -12.36
CA LEU A 6 -5.27 4.96 -11.80
C LEU A 6 -5.65 3.64 -11.10
N TYR A 7 -6.66 2.91 -11.58
CA TYR A 7 -7.23 1.76 -10.86
C TYR A 7 -6.37 0.47 -10.88
N ASN A 8 -5.34 0.38 -11.72
CA ASN A 8 -4.45 -0.79 -11.80
C ASN A 8 -2.99 -0.35 -12.02
N PRO A 9 -2.00 -1.20 -11.70
CA PRO A 9 -0.60 -0.80 -11.73
C PRO A 9 -0.08 -0.55 -13.15
N PHE A 10 -0.59 -1.24 -14.17
CA PHE A 10 -0.10 -1.10 -15.54
C PHE A 10 -0.48 0.26 -16.14
N ILE A 11 -1.73 0.67 -15.96
CA ILE A 11 -2.21 1.99 -16.40
C ILE A 11 -1.53 3.09 -15.58
N THR A 12 -1.41 2.91 -14.26
CA THR A 12 -0.69 3.86 -13.40
C THR A 12 0.75 4.06 -13.86
N ALA A 13 1.47 3.00 -14.23
CA ALA A 13 2.82 3.11 -14.79
C ALA A 13 2.88 3.90 -16.10
N HIS A 14 1.89 3.75 -16.98
CA HIS A 14 1.81 4.55 -18.20
C HIS A 14 1.65 6.04 -17.87
N PHE A 15 0.73 6.40 -16.98
CA PHE A 15 0.50 7.80 -16.59
C PHE A 15 1.70 8.41 -15.87
N VAL A 16 2.31 7.70 -14.93
CA VAL A 16 3.49 8.17 -14.19
C VAL A 16 4.68 8.45 -15.13
N LYS A 17 4.88 7.61 -16.15
CA LYS A 17 5.92 7.86 -17.18
C LYS A 17 5.56 9.03 -18.09
N ARG A 18 4.28 9.17 -18.46
CA ARG A 18 3.81 10.21 -19.37
C ARG A 18 3.78 11.60 -18.72
N PHE A 19 3.50 11.68 -17.43
CA PHE A 19 3.38 12.91 -16.66
C PHE A 19 4.35 12.90 -15.47
N PRO A 20 5.63 13.27 -15.68
CA PRO A 20 6.65 13.21 -14.63
C PRO A 20 6.37 14.06 -13.40
N THR A 21 5.45 15.03 -13.47
CA THR A 21 5.04 15.85 -12.32
C THR A 21 3.88 15.25 -11.53
N LEU A 22 3.25 14.18 -12.02
CA LEU A 22 2.15 13.51 -11.34
C LEU A 22 2.61 12.96 -9.98
N ARG A 23 1.88 13.35 -8.93
CA ARG A 23 2.06 12.86 -7.56
C ARG A 23 0.93 11.91 -7.19
N LEU A 24 1.24 10.93 -6.35
CA LEU A 24 0.34 9.82 -6.01
C LEU A 24 -0.01 9.82 -4.52
N THR A 25 -1.27 9.54 -4.24
CA THR A 25 -1.70 8.90 -2.99
C THR A 25 -1.73 7.40 -3.23
N ALA A 26 -0.89 6.65 -2.53
CA ALA A 26 -0.71 5.22 -2.74
C ALA A 26 -1.69 4.42 -1.88
N ASP A 27 -2.66 3.76 -2.53
CA ASP A 27 -3.45 2.68 -1.93
C ASP A 27 -3.29 1.45 -2.82
N TYR A 28 -2.32 0.60 -2.49
CA TYR A 28 -1.95 -0.56 -3.30
C TYR A 28 -2.84 -1.78 -3.08
N SER A 29 -3.70 -1.78 -2.05
CA SER A 29 -4.69 -2.84 -1.82
C SER A 29 -5.58 -3.09 -3.04
N HIS A 30 -5.94 -2.01 -3.73
CA HIS A 30 -6.72 -2.03 -4.94
C HIS A 30 -6.00 -2.65 -6.14
N PHE A 31 -4.67 -2.54 -6.22
CA PHE A 31 -3.90 -3.09 -7.34
C PHE A 31 -3.88 -4.62 -7.27
N ILE A 32 -3.70 -5.18 -6.08
CA ILE A 32 -3.77 -6.62 -5.86
C ILE A 32 -5.18 -7.13 -6.19
N LEU A 33 -6.21 -6.46 -5.65
CA LEU A 33 -7.61 -6.84 -5.91
C LEU A 33 -7.96 -6.83 -7.39
N VAL A 34 -7.60 -5.77 -8.13
CA VAL A 34 -7.92 -5.65 -9.56
C VAL A 34 -7.14 -6.66 -10.40
N CYS A 35 -5.91 -6.98 -10.00
CA CYS A 35 -5.11 -7.99 -10.68
C CYS A 35 -5.44 -9.43 -10.26
N GLU A 36 -6.27 -9.60 -9.23
CA GLU A 36 -6.67 -10.90 -8.65
C GLU A 36 -5.46 -11.78 -8.29
N ARG A 37 -4.33 -11.14 -7.94
CA ARG A 37 -3.08 -11.81 -7.56
C ARG A 37 -2.18 -10.91 -6.72
N LEU A 38 -1.35 -11.53 -5.89
CA LEU A 38 -0.23 -10.85 -5.24
C LEU A 38 0.85 -10.51 -6.28
N LEU A 39 1.31 -9.25 -6.31
CA LEU A 39 2.17 -8.72 -7.37
C LEU A 39 3.67 -8.92 -7.05
N GLN A 40 4.16 -10.16 -7.06
CA GLN A 40 5.50 -10.50 -6.56
C GLN A 40 6.59 -10.64 -7.65
N HIS A 41 6.24 -10.51 -8.93
CA HIS A 41 7.21 -10.71 -10.01
C HIS A 41 8.25 -9.56 -10.03
N PRO A 42 9.53 -9.78 -10.43
CA PRO A 42 10.52 -8.71 -10.49
C PRO A 42 10.10 -7.48 -11.31
N THR A 43 9.34 -7.69 -12.39
CA THR A 43 8.77 -6.59 -13.18
C THR A 43 7.70 -5.79 -12.43
N ASP A 44 7.00 -6.42 -11.48
CA ASP A 44 6.05 -5.72 -10.60
C ASP A 44 6.83 -4.80 -9.66
N ASP A 45 7.90 -5.30 -9.01
CA ASP A 45 8.77 -4.48 -8.15
C ASP A 45 9.35 -3.25 -8.87
N GLU A 46 9.74 -3.38 -10.15
CA GLU A 46 10.18 -2.23 -10.95
C GLU A 46 9.11 -1.14 -11.07
N ARG A 47 7.84 -1.54 -11.22
CA ARG A 47 6.71 -0.59 -11.26
C ARG A 47 6.50 0.07 -9.91
N PHE A 48 6.56 -0.68 -8.82
CA PHE A 48 6.40 -0.13 -7.47
C PHE A 48 7.55 0.81 -7.08
N ARG A 49 8.79 0.52 -7.49
CA ARG A 49 9.92 1.48 -7.37
C ARG A 49 9.69 2.76 -8.16
N LEU A 50 9.15 2.66 -9.38
CA LEU A 50 8.76 3.84 -10.14
C LEU A 50 7.69 4.67 -9.41
N PHE A 51 6.65 4.01 -8.87
CA PHE A 51 5.59 4.70 -8.11
C PHE A 51 6.12 5.35 -6.85
N ALA A 52 6.98 4.65 -6.10
CA ALA A 52 7.55 5.12 -4.85
C ALA A 52 8.16 6.52 -4.94
N SER A 53 8.90 6.82 -6.01
CA SER A 53 9.47 8.16 -6.27
C SER A 53 8.42 9.28 -6.46
N ARG A 54 7.15 8.90 -6.65
CA ARG A 54 6.01 9.78 -6.94
C ARG A 54 4.97 9.82 -5.83
N VAL A 55 5.15 9.09 -4.74
CA VAL A 55 4.17 9.06 -3.63
C VAL A 55 4.36 10.27 -2.70
N ASP A 56 3.26 10.93 -2.35
CA ASP A 56 3.20 11.99 -1.32
C ASP A 56 2.51 11.51 -0.05
N HIS A 57 1.58 10.57 -0.20
CA HIS A 57 0.78 10.06 0.88
C HIS A 57 0.54 8.56 0.70
N LEU A 58 0.67 7.79 1.78
CA LEU A 58 0.44 6.36 1.79
C LEU A 58 -0.82 6.03 2.58
N HIS A 59 -1.77 5.34 1.95
CA HIS A 59 -2.85 4.63 2.63
C HIS A 59 -2.37 3.21 2.94
N ALA A 60 -2.01 2.97 4.20
CA ALA A 60 -1.45 1.71 4.67
C ALA A 60 -2.57 0.68 4.93
N ARG A 61 -3.30 0.30 3.87
CA ARG A 61 -4.30 -0.78 3.90
C ARG A 61 -3.69 -2.04 3.31
N VAL A 62 -3.82 -3.15 4.03
CA VAL A 62 -3.53 -4.47 3.46
C VAL A 62 -4.80 -5.06 2.86
N GLY A 63 -4.74 -5.48 1.61
CA GLY A 63 -5.80 -6.22 0.92
C GLY A 63 -5.27 -7.55 0.37
N THR A 64 -6.16 -8.35 -0.18
CA THR A 64 -5.87 -9.66 -0.79
C THR A 64 -6.23 -9.66 -2.28
N ALA A 65 -5.96 -10.76 -2.97
CA ALA A 65 -6.41 -10.99 -4.34
C ALA A 65 -7.94 -10.95 -4.50
N GLN A 66 -8.69 -11.14 -3.41
CA GLN A 66 -10.14 -11.28 -3.42
C GLN A 66 -10.87 -10.11 -2.72
N HIS A 67 -10.20 -9.42 -1.81
CA HIS A 67 -10.80 -8.35 -1.00
C HIS A 67 -9.90 -7.13 -0.89
N ALA A 68 -10.48 -5.93 -0.93
CA ALA A 68 -9.73 -4.68 -0.80
C ALA A 68 -9.10 -4.51 0.60
N GLN A 69 -9.59 -5.21 1.62
CA GLN A 69 -9.00 -5.21 2.94
C GLN A 69 -9.00 -6.61 3.57
N ILE A 70 -7.99 -6.89 4.38
CA ILE A 70 -7.92 -8.08 5.22
C ILE A 70 -8.86 -7.96 6.43
N SER A 71 -9.19 -9.09 7.04
CA SER A 71 -9.95 -9.13 8.31
C SER A 71 -9.05 -9.32 9.53
N ASP A 72 -7.94 -10.05 9.37
CA ASP A 72 -6.94 -10.24 10.42
C ASP A 72 -5.52 -10.29 9.80
N PRO A 73 -4.60 -9.40 10.23
CA PRO A 73 -3.19 -9.45 9.84
C PRO A 73 -2.48 -10.78 10.12
N LEU A 74 -2.89 -11.52 11.15
CA LEU A 74 -2.26 -12.79 11.52
C LEU A 74 -2.52 -13.90 10.51
N GLU A 75 -3.64 -13.81 9.79
CA GLU A 75 -4.05 -14.77 8.76
C GLU A 75 -3.60 -14.34 7.35
N ALA A 76 -3.10 -13.11 7.19
CA ALA A 76 -2.70 -12.52 5.91
C ALA A 76 -1.21 -12.12 5.91
N LYS A 77 -0.34 -12.99 6.45
CA LYS A 77 1.10 -12.68 6.62
C LYS A 77 1.80 -12.38 5.31
N GLU A 78 1.45 -13.10 4.24
CA GLU A 78 2.06 -12.93 2.93
C GLU A 78 1.70 -11.57 2.32
N GLU A 79 0.43 -11.19 2.38
CA GLU A 79 -0.06 -9.89 1.92
C GLU A 79 0.54 -8.75 2.76
N CYS A 80 0.61 -8.92 4.08
CA CYS A 80 1.23 -7.95 4.96
C CYS A 80 2.72 -7.75 4.60
N GLY A 81 3.47 -8.84 4.38
CA GLY A 81 4.87 -8.77 3.99
C GLY A 81 5.07 -8.10 2.64
N GLN A 82 4.24 -8.43 1.64
CA GLN A 82 4.35 -7.83 0.31
C GLN A 82 3.97 -6.35 0.31
N MET A 83 2.93 -5.95 1.03
CA MET A 83 2.55 -4.55 1.18
C MET A 83 3.66 -3.76 1.88
N GLN A 84 4.18 -4.31 2.97
CA GLN A 84 5.27 -3.70 3.73
C GLN A 84 6.51 -3.47 2.87
N LYS A 85 6.89 -4.45 2.03
CA LYS A 85 7.97 -4.33 1.06
C LYS A 85 7.78 -3.13 0.11
N TRP A 86 6.56 -2.88 -0.39
CA TRP A 86 6.30 -1.72 -1.24
C TRP A 86 6.29 -0.39 -0.47
N TRP A 87 5.88 -0.40 0.79
CA TRP A 87 5.90 0.79 1.64
C TRP A 87 7.33 1.18 2.01
N GLU A 88 8.21 0.21 2.24
CA GLU A 88 9.64 0.45 2.43
C GLU A 88 10.28 1.06 1.16
N MET A 89 9.92 0.59 -0.04
CA MET A 89 10.36 1.25 -1.28
C MET A 89 9.94 2.72 -1.35
N ILE A 90 8.74 3.05 -0.83
CA ILE A 90 8.29 4.44 -0.73
C ILE A 90 9.18 5.22 0.23
N TRP A 91 9.47 4.68 1.41
CA TRP A 91 10.33 5.31 2.42
C TRP A 91 11.74 5.55 1.87
N ASP A 92 12.35 4.55 1.22
CA ASP A 92 13.66 4.66 0.57
C ASP A 92 13.72 5.76 -0.50
N ALA A 93 12.59 6.02 -1.17
CA ALA A 93 12.49 7.04 -2.20
C ALA A 93 12.35 8.47 -1.65
N GLN A 94 12.22 8.67 -0.33
CA GLN A 94 12.03 9.98 0.29
C GLN A 94 13.33 10.77 0.56
N ASN A 95 14.45 10.43 -0.09
CA ASN A 95 15.79 11.03 0.14
C ASN A 95 15.87 12.57 0.09
N ASN A 96 14.91 13.25 -0.56
CA ASN A 96 14.86 14.72 -0.66
C ASN A 96 13.68 15.32 0.12
N ARG A 97 13.11 14.59 1.07
CA ARG A 97 11.92 15.01 1.83
C ARG A 97 12.15 14.87 3.32
N THR A 98 11.59 15.83 4.06
CA THR A 98 11.66 15.87 5.52
C THR A 98 10.63 14.97 6.20
N TRP A 99 9.55 14.61 5.50
CA TRP A 99 8.49 13.75 6.03
C TRP A 99 7.65 13.12 4.90
N ILE A 100 6.97 12.04 5.24
CA ILE A 100 5.87 11.42 4.47
C ILE A 100 4.69 11.21 5.41
N THR A 101 3.47 11.25 4.88
CA THR A 101 2.26 10.96 5.66
C THR A 101 1.77 9.55 5.35
N VAL A 102 1.39 8.85 6.42
CA VAL A 102 0.84 7.49 6.34
C VAL A 102 -0.47 7.46 7.11
N THR A 103 -1.50 6.89 6.49
CA THR A 103 -2.80 6.65 7.12
C THR A 103 -3.19 5.20 6.95
N PRO A 104 -3.12 4.39 8.00
CA PRO A 104 -3.85 3.13 8.05
C PRO A 104 -5.34 3.44 7.91
N GLU A 105 -6.02 2.78 6.97
CA GLU A 105 -7.43 3.06 6.71
C GLU A 105 -8.14 1.73 6.52
N TYR A 106 -8.91 1.26 7.50
CA TYR A 106 -9.84 0.13 7.32
C TYR A 106 -11.28 0.63 7.45
N GLY A 107 -12.13 0.22 6.52
CA GLY A 107 -13.49 0.72 6.39
C GLY A 107 -14.55 -0.32 6.76
N PRO A 108 -15.75 0.10 7.17
CA PRO A 108 -16.89 -0.80 7.35
C PRO A 108 -17.34 -1.41 6.00
N ALA A 109 -18.36 -2.28 6.02
CA ALA A 109 -18.97 -2.80 4.80
C ALA A 109 -19.31 -1.66 3.80
N PRO A 110 -19.07 -1.83 2.49
CA PRO A 110 -18.78 -3.10 1.79
C PRO A 110 -17.29 -3.48 1.74
N TYR A 111 -16.39 -2.75 2.40
CA TYR A 111 -14.96 -3.09 2.40
C TYR A 111 -14.65 -4.23 3.37
N ALA A 112 -15.27 -4.21 4.55
CA ALA A 112 -15.20 -5.31 5.49
C ALA A 112 -15.91 -6.57 4.96
N MET A 113 -15.25 -7.73 5.08
CA MET A 113 -15.84 -9.02 4.69
C MET A 113 -17.10 -9.34 5.51
N THR A 114 -17.15 -8.87 6.75
CA THR A 114 -18.32 -8.99 7.64
C THR A 114 -18.49 -7.71 8.46
N ASN A 115 -19.71 -7.50 8.99
CA ASN A 115 -19.99 -6.38 9.92
C ASN A 115 -19.41 -6.59 11.32
N GLU A 116 -18.83 -7.76 11.61
CA GLU A 116 -18.31 -8.13 12.93
C GLU A 116 -16.86 -7.68 13.13
N ILE A 117 -16.19 -7.23 12.07
CA ILE A 117 -14.82 -6.73 12.14
C ILE A 117 -14.83 -5.38 12.85
N ASN A 118 -14.14 -5.30 13.99
CA ASN A 118 -13.85 -4.01 14.62
C ASN A 118 -12.79 -3.26 13.81
N VAL A 119 -13.25 -2.48 12.82
CA VAL A 119 -12.40 -1.72 11.90
C VAL A 119 -11.57 -0.66 12.60
N TRP A 120 -12.03 -0.16 13.75
CA TRP A 120 -11.27 0.79 14.57
C TRP A 120 -10.05 0.11 15.19
N ASP A 121 -10.26 -1.05 15.81
CA ASP A 121 -9.15 -1.83 16.39
C ASP A 121 -8.17 -2.27 15.32
N LEU A 122 -8.66 -2.71 14.16
CA LEU A 122 -7.81 -3.11 13.03
C LEU A 122 -6.97 -1.93 12.51
N THR A 123 -7.58 -0.75 12.37
CA THR A 123 -6.88 0.48 11.98
C THR A 123 -5.79 0.85 12.98
N ASN A 124 -6.09 0.78 14.28
CA ASN A 124 -5.11 1.09 15.33
C ASN A 124 -3.97 0.07 15.39
N ARG A 125 -4.25 -1.23 15.22
CA ARG A 125 -3.21 -2.26 15.15
C ARG A 125 -2.28 -2.04 13.98
N GLU A 126 -2.83 -1.69 12.81
CA GLU A 126 -2.00 -1.36 11.65
C GLU A 126 -1.16 -0.10 11.89
N MET A 127 -1.72 0.93 12.55
CA MET A 127 -0.95 2.12 12.94
C MET A 127 0.26 1.77 13.78
N GLU A 128 0.09 0.96 14.84
CA GLU A 128 1.21 0.55 15.69
C GLU A 128 2.22 -0.30 14.90
N ARG A 129 1.75 -1.21 14.05
CA ARG A 129 2.62 -1.99 13.17
C ARG A 129 3.46 -1.11 12.23
N GLN A 130 2.86 -0.07 11.65
CA GLN A 130 3.57 0.87 10.78
C GLN A 130 4.61 1.68 11.54
N LYS A 131 4.32 2.13 12.77
CA LYS A 131 5.31 2.80 13.63
C LYS A 131 6.50 1.89 13.92
N GLU A 132 6.24 0.64 14.31
CA GLU A 132 7.29 -0.34 14.58
C GLU A 132 8.13 -0.64 13.34
N ASN A 133 7.49 -0.86 12.20
CA ASN A 133 8.19 -1.17 10.95
C ASN A 133 9.03 0.01 10.47
N TYR A 134 8.50 1.24 10.57
CA TYR A 134 9.27 2.44 10.24
C TYR A 134 10.50 2.59 11.15
N GLN A 135 10.36 2.34 12.46
CA GLN A 135 11.49 2.40 13.39
C GLN A 135 12.56 1.33 13.06
N LYS A 136 12.15 0.11 12.73
CA LYS A 136 13.07 -0.97 12.32
C LYS A 136 13.79 -0.60 11.02
N TRP A 137 13.05 -0.12 10.03
CA TRP A 137 13.59 0.34 8.76
C TRP A 137 14.60 1.48 8.94
N SER A 138 14.25 2.51 9.72
CA SER A 138 15.14 3.66 9.95
C SER A 138 16.44 3.27 10.66
N ASN A 139 16.40 2.28 11.56
CA ASN A 139 17.57 1.79 12.26
C ASN A 139 18.52 0.97 11.37
N ASN A 140 18.04 0.44 10.24
CA ASN A 140 18.85 -0.39 9.33
C ASN A 140 19.53 0.42 8.20
N ILE A 141 19.20 1.71 8.07
CA ILE A 141 19.75 2.61 7.03
C ILE A 141 20.87 3.50 7.58
N HIS A 142 21.05 3.53 8.90
CA HIS A 142 22.16 4.19 9.60
C HIS A 142 23.19 3.17 10.08
#